data_AF-X6BLU2-F1
#
_entry.id   AF-X6BLU2-F1
#
_cell.length_a   1.000
_cell.length_b   1.000
_cell.length_c   1.000
_cell.angle_alpha   90.00
_cell.angle_beta   90.00
_cell.angle_gamma   90.00
#
_symmetry.space_group_name_H-M   'P 1'
#
loop_
_entity.id
_entity.type
_entity.pdbx_description
1 polymer ?
#
loop_
_entity_poly.entity_id
_entity_poly.type
_entity_poly.pdbx_seq_one_letter_code
_entity_poly.pdbx_strand_id
1 'polypeptide(L)' 'MWKSLMKIDAAECRMALSMIRRTIEDHCPPGVLPAEEMVNGLYGPELMAEAEAISAAIVATIERLTAGDSTE' A
#
# COMPACT_ATOMS: atom_id res chain seq x y z
N MET A 1 26.00 -6.01 12.14
CA MET A 1 25.40 -5.05 13.08
C MET A 1 24.32 -4.20 12.39
N TRP A 2 23.37 -4.85 11.70
CA TRP A 2 22.22 -4.20 11.04
C TRP A 2 20.94 -5.03 11.26
N LYS A 3 21.09 -6.35 11.37
CA LYS A 3 20.10 -7.31 11.89
C LYS A 3 19.48 -6.99 13.27
N SER A 4 19.96 -5.97 13.99
CA SER A 4 19.46 -5.60 15.32
C SER A 4 18.92 -4.17 15.41
N LEU A 5 18.77 -3.44 14.29
CA LEU A 5 18.41 -2.02 14.32
C LEU A 5 16.90 -1.74 14.36
N MET A 6 16.04 -2.73 14.18
CA MET A 6 14.60 -2.48 14.19
C MET A 6 13.86 -3.75 14.58
N LYS A 7 13.66 -3.96 15.89
CA LYS A 7 12.51 -4.75 16.34
C LYS A 7 11.28 -3.86 16.11
N ILE A 8 10.83 -3.76 14.87
CA ILE A 8 9.60 -3.04 14.59
C ILE A 8 8.49 -3.84 15.24
N ASP A 9 7.79 -3.24 16.19
CA ASP A 9 6.65 -3.89 16.81
C ASP A 9 5.59 -4.11 15.71
N ALA A 10 5.12 -5.35 15.59
CA ALA A 10 4.07 -5.69 14.65
C ALA A 10 2.80 -4.86 14.89
N ALA A 11 2.52 -4.47 16.14
CA ALA A 11 1.42 -3.58 16.47
C ALA A 11 1.64 -2.16 15.93
N GLU A 12 2.84 -1.60 16.11
CA GLU A 12 3.20 -0.27 15.57
C GLU A 12 3.15 -0.27 14.04
N CYS A 13 3.64 -1.34 13.40
CA CYS A 13 3.52 -1.53 11.95
C CYS A 13 2.06 -1.53 11.48
N ARG A 14 1.19 -2.30 12.14
CA ARG A 14 -0.24 -2.34 11.78
C ARG A 14 -0.90 -0.98 11.93
N MET A 15 -0.58 -0.25 13.01
CA MET A 15 -1.09 1.11 13.20
C MET A 15 -0.61 2.04 12.09
N ALA A 16 0.67 1.96 11.71
CA ALA A 16 1.21 2.76 10.61
C ALA A 16 0.55 2.44 9.27
N LEU A 17 0.38 1.16 8.92
CA LEU A 17 -0.30 0.73 7.69
C LEU A 17 -1.75 1.18 7.67
N SER A 18 -2.47 1.02 8.79
CA SER A 18 -3.86 1.49 8.93
C SER A 18 -3.98 3.00 8.72
N MET A 19 -3.05 3.78 9.27
CA MET A 19 -3.02 5.24 9.11
C MET A 19 -2.79 5.63 7.64
N ILE A 20 -1.86 4.96 6.95
CA ILE A 20 -1.57 5.20 5.53
C ILE A 20 -2.80 4.86 4.68
N ARG A 21 -3.40 3.69 4.88
CA ARG A 21 -4.59 3.25 4.14
C ARG A 21 -5.72 4.26 4.26
N ARG A 22 -6.03 4.67 5.49
CA ARG A 22 -7.10 5.63 5.75
C ARG A 22 -6.83 6.99 5.12
N THR A 23 -5.60 7.47 5.20
CA THR A 23 -5.21 8.74 4.54
C THR A 23 -5.39 8.66 3.03
N ILE A 24 -5.04 7.52 2.40
CA ILE A 24 -5.26 7.32 0.96
C ILE A 24 -6.77 7.25 0.65
N GLU A 25 -7.56 6.54 1.44
CA GLU A 25 -9.01 6.45 1.25
C GLU A 25 -9.71 7.82 1.41
N ASP A 26 -9.23 8.67 2.32
CA ASP A 26 -9.79 10.00 2.58
C ASP A 26 -9.43 11.03 1.49
N HIS A 27 -8.28 10.87 0.82
CA HIS A 27 -7.74 11.86 -0.11
C HIS A 27 -7.67 11.43 -1.57
N CYS A 28 -7.73 10.13 -1.85
CA CYS A 28 -7.63 9.60 -3.20
C CYS A 28 -8.99 9.12 -3.73
N PRO A 29 -9.18 9.09 -5.05
CA PRO A 29 -10.40 8.56 -5.64
C PRO A 29 -10.66 7.10 -5.23
N PRO A 30 -11.94 6.67 -5.19
CA PRO A 30 -12.28 5.27 -4.97
C PRO A 30 -11.57 4.35 -5.98
N GLY A 31 -11.10 3.21 -5.50
CA GLY A 31 -10.43 2.20 -6.34
C GLY A 31 -8.91 2.37 -6.45
N VAL A 32 -8.29 3.32 -5.74
CA VAL A 32 -6.83 3.37 -5.60
C VAL A 32 -6.32 2.18 -4.80
N LEU A 33 -6.89 1.89 -3.62
CA LEU A 33 -6.46 0.76 -2.79
C LEU A 33 -7.32 -0.50 -3.01
N PRO A 34 -6.70 -1.69 -3.06
CA PRO A 34 -7.42 -2.96 -2.98
C PRO A 34 -7.97 -3.21 -1.56
N ALA A 35 -9.08 -3.96 -1.49
CA ALA A 35 -9.66 -4.44 -0.23
C ALA A 35 -8.72 -5.46 0.46
N GLU A 36 -8.82 -5.59 1.78
CA GLU A 36 -7.93 -6.43 2.58
C GLU A 36 -7.97 -7.91 2.13
N GLU A 37 -9.14 -8.43 1.77
CA GLU A 37 -9.29 -9.80 1.28
C GLU A 37 -8.53 -10.02 -0.04
N MET A 38 -8.50 -9.00 -0.89
CA MET A 38 -7.76 -9.02 -2.16
C MET A 38 -6.25 -8.94 -1.91
N VAL A 39 -5.83 -8.09 -0.95
CA VAL A 39 -4.42 -8.01 -0.51
C VAL A 39 -3.96 -9.38 0.00
N ASN A 40 -4.71 -9.98 0.92
CA ASN A 40 -4.37 -11.28 1.51
C ASN A 40 -4.32 -12.40 0.46
N GLY A 41 -5.20 -12.35 -0.55
CA GLY A 41 -5.22 -13.33 -1.63
C GLY A 41 -4.08 -13.20 -2.65
N LEU A 42 -3.58 -11.99 -2.89
CA LEU A 42 -2.56 -11.71 -3.92
C LEU A 42 -1.14 -11.59 -3.37
N TYR A 43 -0.97 -10.98 -2.19
CA TYR A 43 0.32 -10.66 -1.60
C TYR A 43 0.62 -11.49 -0.34
N GLY A 44 -0.43 -11.91 0.39
CA GLY A 44 -0.30 -12.64 1.65
C GLY A 44 -0.72 -11.80 2.88
N PRO A 45 -0.89 -12.44 4.06
CA PRO A 45 -1.39 -11.78 5.27
C PRO A 45 -0.32 -11.03 6.08
N GLU A 46 0.94 -11.05 5.65
CA GLU A 46 2.04 -10.43 6.38
C GLU A 46 2.07 -8.89 6.23
N LEU A 47 2.63 -8.19 7.21
CA LEU A 47 2.74 -6.72 7.20
C LEU A 47 3.48 -6.19 5.96
N MET A 48 4.52 -6.91 5.53
CA MET A 48 5.26 -6.55 4.32
C MET A 48 4.44 -6.76 3.06
N ALA A 49 3.56 -7.76 3.03
CA ALA A 49 2.66 -8.01 1.91
C ALA A 49 1.61 -6.90 1.77
N GLU A 50 1.05 -6.43 2.89
CA GLU A 50 0.15 -5.26 2.88
C GLU A 50 0.88 -3.99 2.41
N ALA A 51 2.10 -3.75 2.92
CA ALA A 51 2.92 -2.62 2.49
C ALA A 51 3.26 -2.65 0.98
N GLU A 52 3.56 -3.85 0.46
CA GLU A 52 3.81 -4.07 -0.96
C GLU A 52 2.54 -3.80 -1.79
N ALA A 53 1.38 -4.27 -1.34
CA ALA A 53 0.11 -4.02 -2.03
C ALA A 53 -0.24 -2.53 -2.11
N ILE A 54 -0.02 -1.76 -1.03
CA ILE A 54 -0.20 -0.30 -1.03
C ILE A 54 0.76 0.36 -2.03
N SER A 55 2.02 -0.09 -2.05
CA SER A 55 3.03 0.45 -2.97
C SER A 55 2.67 0.18 -4.43
N ALA A 56 2.26 -1.06 -4.75
CA ALA A 56 1.84 -1.45 -6.09
C ALA A 56 0.59 -0.68 -6.56
N ALA A 57 -0.38 -0.47 -5.66
CA ALA A 57 -1.57 0.31 -5.92
C ALA A 57 -1.27 1.79 -6.29
N ILE A 58 -0.31 2.41 -5.58
CA ILE A 58 0.15 3.77 -5.89
C ILE A 58 0.84 3.82 -7.25
N VAL A 59 1.78 2.90 -7.52
CA VAL A 59 2.49 2.84 -8.80
C VAL A 59 1.52 2.64 -9.96
N ALA A 60 0.61 1.67 -9.87
CA ALA A 60 -0.39 1.41 -10.90
C ALA A 60 -1.31 2.62 -11.13
N THR A 61 -1.60 3.39 -10.08
CA THR A 61 -2.39 4.63 -10.21
C THR A 61 -1.60 5.72 -10.94
N ILE A 62 -0.32 5.90 -10.61
CA ILE A 62 0.56 6.85 -11.31
C ILE A 62 0.68 6.46 -12.78
N GLU A 63 0.95 5.19 -13.09
CA GLU A 63 1.05 4.69 -14.46
C GLU A 63 -0.20 5.01 -15.29
N ARG A 64 -1.40 4.79 -14.72
CA ARG A 64 -2.67 5.14 -15.39
C ARG A 64 -2.79 6.64 -15.66
N LEU A 65 -2.41 7.47 -14.69
CA LEU A 65 -2.46 8.93 -14.83
C LEU A 65 -1.47 9.42 -15.90
N THR A 66 -0.26 8.86 -15.93
CA THR A 66 0.77 9.25 -16.91
C THR A 66 0.52 8.69 -18.30
N ALA A 67 -0.15 7.54 -18.42
CA ALA A 67 -0.50 6.95 -19.71
C ALA A 67 -1.66 7.70 -20.41
N GLY A 68 -2.54 8.33 -19.63
CA GLY A 68 -3.62 9.18 -20.15
C GLY A 68 -3.14 10.48 -20.82
N ASP A 69 -1.92 10.94 -20.50
CA ASP A 69 -1.32 12.17 -21.06
C ASP A 69 -0.62 11.95 -22.42
N SER A 70 -0.71 10.76 -23.03
CA SER A 70 -0.10 10.47 -24.34
C SER A 70 -1.03 10.70 -25.54
N THR A 71 -2.04 11.56 -25.41
CA THR A 71 -2.86 12.02 -26.53
C THR A 71 -2.48 13.44 -26.93
N GLU A 72 -1.34 13.55 -27.63
CA GLU A 72 -1.05 14.63 -28.59
C GLU A 72 -0.56 14.02 -29.92
#